data_AF-A0A7S4ITX0-F1
#
_entry.id   AF-A0A7S4ITX0-F1
#
_cell.length_a   1.000
_cell.length_b   1.000
_cell.length_c   1.000
_cell.angle_alpha   90.00
_cell.angle_beta   90.00
_cell.angle_gamma   90.00
#
_symmetry.space_group_name_H-M   'P 1'
#
loop_
_entity.id
_entity.type
_entity.pdbx_description
1 polymer ?
#
loop_
_entity_poly.entity_id
_entity_poly.type
_entity_poly.pdbx_seq_one_letter_code
_entity_poly.pdbx_strand_id
1 'polypeptide(L)'
;ISDQFGGFSFRNNRVLEQLYDHKEKSELGQRFISCINRSTAEELYFIAKLIQYILSNQAMAESFFYTNDLKVLMDVIIRELNDLPATERDRNRQLYLLILEPFLRNTDFRKTLYRAADLTKTLKQFEDYID
;
A
#
# COMPACT_ATOMS: atom_id res chain seq x y z
N ILE A 1 -14.88 -11.56 12.58
CA ILE A 1 -14.59 -10.71 11.40
C ILE A 1 -13.59 -9.60 11.75
N SER A 2 -13.33 -9.33 13.04
CA SER A 2 -11.95 -9.05 13.47
C SER A 2 -11.18 -10.37 13.53
N ASP A 3 -9.85 -10.27 13.48
CA ASP A 3 -8.85 -11.34 13.60
C ASP A 3 -8.46 -11.96 12.25
N GLN A 4 -7.42 -11.40 11.63
CA GLN A 4 -6.16 -12.10 11.34
C GLN A 4 -5.36 -11.36 10.27
N PHE A 5 -4.50 -10.44 10.70
CA PHE A 5 -3.16 -10.21 10.13
C PHE A 5 -2.27 -9.66 11.25
N GLY A 6 -1.34 -10.48 11.75
CA GLY A 6 -0.19 -10.00 12.53
C GLY A 6 -0.44 -9.33 13.89
N GLY A 7 -1.44 -9.78 14.67
CA GLY A 7 -1.49 -9.50 16.12
C GLY A 7 -1.86 -8.08 16.59
N PHE A 8 -2.02 -7.11 15.69
CA PHE A 8 -2.46 -5.76 16.04
C PHE A 8 -3.85 -5.48 15.47
N SER A 9 -4.88 -5.68 16.30
CA SER A 9 -6.22 -5.16 16.02
C SER A 9 -6.14 -3.64 15.89
N PHE A 10 -6.83 -3.05 14.90
CA PHE A 10 -7.00 -1.60 14.75
C PHE A 10 -7.33 -0.92 16.09
N ARG A 11 -8.15 -1.57 16.92
CA ARG A 11 -8.56 -1.09 18.25
C ARG A 11 -7.43 -0.96 19.28
N ASN A 12 -6.27 -1.58 19.02
CA ASN A 12 -5.11 -1.53 19.92
C ASN A 12 -4.04 -0.53 19.44
N ASN A 13 -4.25 0.14 18.30
CA ASN A 13 -3.29 1.11 17.78
C ASN A 13 -3.83 2.55 17.94
N ARG A 14 -3.42 3.19 19.04
CA ARG A 14 -3.81 4.58 19.36
C ARG A 14 -3.43 5.57 18.26
N VAL A 15 -2.36 5.33 17.50
CA VAL A 15 -1.98 6.23 16.40
C VAL A 15 -2.99 6.13 15.27
N LEU A 16 -3.42 4.93 14.89
CA LEU A 16 -4.43 4.73 13.84
C LEU A 16 -5.80 5.27 14.26
N GLU A 17 -6.16 5.14 15.54
CA GLU A 17 -7.39 5.72 16.09
C GLU A 17 -7.39 7.25 15.96
N GLN A 18 -6.31 7.91 16.38
CA GLN A 18 -6.19 9.37 16.25
C GLN A 18 -6.14 9.83 14.79
N LEU A 19 -5.52 9.04 13.92
CA LEU A 19 -5.48 9.31 12.48
C LEU A 19 -6.87 9.20 11.84
N TYR A 20 -7.70 8.23 12.26
CA TYR A 20 -9.07 8.09 11.77
C TYR A 20 -9.93 9.32 12.09
N ASP A 21 -9.81 9.84 13.30
CA ASP A 21 -10.56 11.00 13.77
C ASP A 21 -9.99 12.34 13.26
N HIS A 22 -8.81 12.32 12.65
CA HIS A 22 -8.18 13.53 12.12
C HIS A 22 -9.02 14.16 11.00
N LYS A 23 -9.13 15.49 11.02
CA LYS A 23 -9.96 16.24 10.05
C LYS A 23 -9.36 16.23 8.64
N GLU A 24 -8.04 16.30 8.53
CA GLU A 24 -7.30 16.39 7.27
C GLU A 24 -6.70 15.03 6.84
N LYS A 25 -7.37 13.93 7.18
CA LYS A 25 -6.86 12.58 6.90
C LYS A 25 -6.68 12.30 5.40
N SER A 26 -7.54 12.84 4.55
CA SER A 26 -7.40 12.72 3.09
C SER A 26 -6.12 13.39 2.57
N GLU A 27 -5.82 14.58 3.06
CA GLU A 27 -4.63 15.35 2.70
C GLU A 27 -3.36 14.68 3.23
N LEU A 28 -3.43 14.07 4.42
CA LEU A 28 -2.36 13.21 4.93
C LEU A 28 -2.14 11.99 4.03
N GLY A 29 -3.21 11.33 3.56
CA GLY A 29 -3.13 10.22 2.61
C GLY A 29 -2.35 10.60 1.34
N GLN A 30 -2.67 11.73 0.73
CA GLN A 30 -1.96 12.26 -0.44
C GLN A 30 -0.47 12.52 -0.17
N ARG A 31 -0.17 13.05 1.02
CA ARG A 31 1.22 13.30 1.45
C ARG A 31 1.98 11.99 1.66
N PHE A 32 1.36 10.96 2.23
CA PHE A 32 1.99 9.65 2.41
C PHE A 32 2.35 9.01 1.07
N ILE A 33 1.45 9.08 0.07
CA ILE A 33 1.74 8.62 -1.30
C ILE A 33 2.90 9.41 -1.91
N SER A 34 2.93 10.72 -1.70
CA SER A 34 4.04 11.58 -2.16
C SER A 34 5.37 11.23 -1.49
N CYS A 35 5.36 10.81 -0.22
CA CYS A 35 6.54 10.37 0.50
C CYS A 35 7.15 9.11 -0.13
N ILE A 36 6.35 8.11 -0.52
CA ILE A 36 6.84 6.88 -1.17
C ILE A 36 7.80 7.22 -2.32
N ASN A 37 7.41 8.16 -3.19
CA ASN A 37 8.21 8.56 -4.37
C ASN A 37 9.52 9.30 -4.06
N ARG A 38 9.73 9.75 -2.82
CA ARG A 38 10.85 10.62 -2.42
C ARG A 38 11.67 10.04 -1.27
N SER A 39 11.24 8.93 -0.70
CA SER A 39 11.82 8.36 0.50
C SER A 39 13.15 7.67 0.21
N THR A 40 14.06 7.80 1.17
CA THR A 40 15.17 6.85 1.34
C THR A 40 14.64 5.45 1.65
N ALA A 41 15.48 4.42 1.55
CA ALA A 41 15.08 3.04 1.86
C ALA A 41 14.58 2.87 3.31
N GLU A 42 15.12 3.64 4.26
CA GLU A 42 14.69 3.61 5.66
C GLU A 42 13.33 4.29 5.86
N GLU A 43 13.12 5.47 5.26
CA GLU A 43 11.84 6.17 5.32
C GLU A 43 10.72 5.39 4.64
N LEU A 44 11.03 4.72 3.52
CA LEU A 44 10.08 3.88 2.79
C LEU A 44 9.51 2.79 3.69
N TYR A 45 10.32 2.19 4.55
CA TYR A 45 9.85 1.17 5.50
C TYR A 45 8.73 1.71 6.39
N PHE A 46 8.92 2.87 7.01
CA PHE A 46 7.94 3.44 7.92
C PHE A 46 6.66 3.89 7.20
N ILE A 47 6.81 4.56 6.05
CA ILE A 47 5.67 5.02 5.25
C ILE A 47 4.88 3.85 4.68
N ALA A 48 5.55 2.83 4.15
CA ALA A 48 4.91 1.62 3.63
C ALA A 48 4.13 0.89 4.73
N LYS A 49 4.71 0.77 5.94
CA LYS A 49 4.02 0.18 7.09
C LYS A 49 2.79 0.99 7.50
N LEU A 50 2.89 2.32 7.55
CA LEU A 50 1.76 3.17 7.90
C LEU A 50 0.62 3.02 6.88
N ILE A 51 0.94 3.09 5.58
CA ILE A 51 -0.05 2.91 4.51
C ILE A 51 -0.64 1.50 4.56
N GLN A 52 0.17 0.46 4.78
CA GLN A 52 -0.31 -0.91 4.98
C GLN A 52 -1.37 -0.96 6.09
N TYR A 53 -1.08 -0.37 7.26
CA TYR A 53 -2.02 -0.37 8.38
C TYR A 53 -3.32 0.38 8.08
N ILE A 54 -3.24 1.53 7.38
CA ILE A 54 -4.43 2.27 6.95
C ILE A 54 -5.26 1.43 5.98
N LEU A 55 -4.61 0.84 4.97
CA LEU A 55 -5.28 -0.01 3.97
C LEU A 55 -5.80 -1.33 4.54
N SER A 56 -5.30 -1.79 5.70
CA SER A 56 -5.73 -3.05 6.31
C SER A 56 -7.16 -2.99 6.87
N ASN A 57 -7.75 -1.79 6.96
CA ASN A 57 -9.14 -1.58 7.34
C ASN A 57 -9.86 -0.79 6.24
N GLN A 58 -10.95 -1.33 5.70
CA GLN A 58 -11.66 -0.71 4.57
C GLN A 58 -12.18 0.70 4.89
N ALA A 59 -12.74 0.94 6.09
CA ALA A 59 -13.26 2.26 6.46
C ALA A 59 -12.14 3.29 6.61
N MET A 60 -10.97 2.88 7.12
CA MET A 60 -9.77 3.70 7.12
C MET A 60 -9.34 4.03 5.69
N ALA A 61 -9.19 3.02 4.84
CA ALA A 61 -8.79 3.18 3.44
C ALA A 61 -9.68 4.19 2.70
N GLU A 62 -11.00 4.01 2.79
CA GLU A 62 -12.00 4.89 2.16
C GLU A 62 -11.98 6.32 2.71
N SER A 63 -11.58 6.51 3.96
CA SER A 63 -11.50 7.84 4.58
C SER A 63 -10.18 8.58 4.31
N PHE A 64 -9.12 7.87 3.94
CA PHE A 64 -7.79 8.42 3.66
C PHE A 64 -7.50 8.62 2.17
N PHE A 65 -8.05 7.77 1.31
CA PHE A 65 -7.69 7.73 -0.10
C PHE A 65 -8.93 7.79 -0.99
N TYR A 66 -9.03 8.83 -1.81
CA TYR A 66 -10.02 8.86 -2.89
C TYR A 66 -9.57 7.96 -4.04
N THR A 67 -10.48 7.62 -4.95
CA THR A 67 -10.19 6.77 -6.11
C THR A 67 -9.00 7.29 -6.94
N ASN A 68 -8.82 8.61 -7.07
CA ASN A 68 -7.68 9.16 -7.80
C ASN A 68 -6.35 8.95 -7.05
N ASP A 69 -6.36 9.07 -5.72
CA ASP A 69 -5.16 8.81 -4.90
C ASP A 69 -4.75 7.34 -5.01
N LEU A 70 -5.72 6.42 -5.00
CA LEU A 70 -5.48 4.99 -5.18
C LEU A 70 -4.90 4.66 -6.57
N LYS A 71 -5.36 5.36 -7.62
CA LYS A 71 -4.76 5.22 -8.97
C LYS A 71 -3.31 5.69 -8.98
N VAL A 72 -3.02 6.83 -8.36
CA VAL A 72 -1.65 7.33 -8.22
C VAL A 72 -0.79 6.34 -7.44
N LEU A 73 -1.28 5.80 -6.32
CA LEU A 73 -0.56 4.78 -5.55
C LEU A 73 -0.28 3.52 -6.37
N MET A 74 -1.25 3.04 -7.16
CA MET A 74 -1.05 1.91 -8.09
C MET A 74 0.02 2.22 -9.14
N ASP A 75 0.00 3.44 -9.71
CA ASP A 75 1.00 3.88 -10.68
C ASP A 75 2.41 3.88 -10.09
N VAL A 76 2.55 4.34 -8.85
CA VAL A 76 3.80 4.30 -8.08
C VAL A 76 4.25 2.86 -7.86
N ILE A 77 3.38 2.00 -7.33
CA ILE A 77 3.71 0.59 -7.04
C ILE A 77 4.19 -0.14 -8.29
N ILE A 78 3.47 -0.01 -9.41
CA ILE A 78 3.84 -0.69 -10.67
C ILE A 78 5.19 -0.18 -11.18
N ARG A 79 5.40 1.15 -11.19
CA ARG A 79 6.65 1.74 -11.66
C ARG A 79 7.83 1.27 -10.80
N GLU A 80 7.72 1.42 -9.49
CA GLU A 80 8.78 1.04 -8.56
C GLU A 80 9.09 -0.46 -8.63
N LEU A 81 8.09 -1.34 -8.69
CA LEU A 81 8.31 -2.79 -8.83
C LEU A 81 9.05 -3.15 -10.14
N ASN A 82 8.80 -2.44 -11.23
CA ASN A 82 9.48 -2.67 -12.52
C ASN A 82 10.90 -2.08 -12.55
N ASP A 83 11.15 -1.01 -11.81
CA ASP A 83 12.47 -0.34 -11.76
C ASP A 83 13.45 -1.04 -10.80
N LEU A 84 12.93 -1.87 -9.88
CA LEU A 84 13.77 -2.60 -8.93
C LEU A 84 14.59 -3.70 -9.60
N PRO A 85 15.83 -3.95 -9.12
CA PRO A 85 16.69 -4.98 -9.68
C PRO A 85 16.08 -6.37 -9.49
N ALA A 86 16.32 -7.22 -10.48
CA ALA A 86 15.93 -8.63 -10.60
C ALA A 86 16.66 -9.57 -9.61
N THR A 87 16.67 -9.23 -8.32
CA THR A 87 17.32 -10.02 -7.26
C THR A 87 16.30 -10.60 -6.29
N GLU A 88 16.48 -11.85 -5.85
CA GLU A 88 15.49 -12.57 -5.02
C GLU A 88 15.14 -11.87 -3.69
N ARG A 89 16.06 -11.07 -3.13
CA ARG A 89 15.94 -10.53 -1.75
C ARG A 89 15.88 -9.00 -1.67
N ASP A 90 15.29 -8.35 -2.65
CA ASP A 90 15.11 -6.90 -2.61
C ASP A 90 14.09 -6.50 -1.52
N ARG A 91 14.55 -5.75 -0.52
CA ARG A 91 13.73 -5.30 0.61
C ARG A 91 12.64 -4.32 0.16
N ASN A 92 12.90 -3.44 -0.79
CA ASN A 92 11.91 -2.46 -1.25
C ASN A 92 10.78 -3.16 -1.99
N ARG A 93 11.08 -4.22 -2.77
CA ARG A 93 10.05 -5.07 -3.38
C ARG A 93 9.08 -5.61 -2.34
N GLN A 94 9.59 -6.14 -1.23
CA GLN A 94 8.76 -6.65 -0.15
C GLN A 94 7.84 -5.56 0.44
N LEU A 95 8.33 -4.32 0.55
CA LEU A 95 7.53 -3.20 1.07
C LEU A 95 6.40 -2.79 0.11
N TYR A 96 6.66 -2.74 -1.19
CA TYR A 96 5.62 -2.45 -2.18
C TYR A 96 4.56 -3.56 -2.24
N LEU A 97 4.97 -4.83 -2.20
CA LEU A 97 4.05 -5.97 -2.15
C LEU A 97 3.21 -5.98 -0.85
N LEU A 98 3.82 -5.55 0.26
CA LEU A 98 3.15 -5.42 1.55
C LEU A 98 2.06 -4.32 1.56
N ILE A 99 2.21 -3.26 0.76
CA ILE A 99 1.14 -2.28 0.51
C ILE A 99 0.08 -2.87 -0.43
N LEU A 100 0.51 -3.57 -1.47
CA LEU A 100 -0.35 -4.08 -2.54
C LEU A 100 -1.40 -5.08 -2.04
N GLU A 101 -1.05 -5.97 -1.10
CA GLU A 101 -2.00 -6.96 -0.57
C GLU A 101 -3.27 -6.32 0.02
N PRO A 102 -3.19 -5.42 1.03
CA PRO A 102 -4.39 -4.81 1.59
C PRO A 102 -5.04 -3.82 0.61
N PHE A 103 -4.26 -3.20 -0.29
CA PHE A 103 -4.80 -2.37 -1.37
C PHE A 103 -5.81 -3.15 -2.21
N LEU A 104 -5.44 -4.35 -2.70
CA LEU A 104 -6.31 -5.16 -3.55
C LEU A 104 -7.56 -5.69 -2.81
N ARG A 105 -7.43 -5.92 -1.50
CA ARG A 105 -8.48 -6.50 -0.66
C ARG A 105 -9.53 -5.47 -0.22
N ASN A 106 -9.07 -4.31 0.24
CA ASN A 106 -9.86 -3.38 1.06
C ASN A 106 -10.14 -2.03 0.39
N THR A 107 -9.86 -1.88 -0.90
CA THR A 107 -10.17 -0.68 -1.68
C THR A 107 -11.20 -0.95 -2.77
N ASP A 108 -11.57 0.08 -3.53
CA ASP A 108 -12.46 -0.02 -4.70
C ASP A 108 -11.77 -0.62 -5.94
N PHE A 109 -10.52 -1.11 -5.85
CA PHE A 109 -9.78 -1.68 -6.97
C PHE A 109 -10.58 -2.73 -7.77
N ARG A 110 -11.31 -3.63 -7.10
CA ARG A 110 -12.12 -4.65 -7.78
C ARG A 110 -13.26 -4.09 -8.64
N LYS A 111 -13.66 -2.83 -8.41
CA LYS A 111 -14.67 -2.13 -9.21
C LYS A 111 -14.03 -1.38 -10.39
N THR A 112 -12.85 -0.80 -10.19
CA THR A 112 -12.19 0.04 -11.20
C THR A 112 -11.29 -0.74 -12.13
N LEU A 113 -10.65 -1.81 -11.63
CA LEU A 113 -9.64 -2.62 -12.30
C LEU A 113 -8.52 -1.79 -12.96
N TYR A 114 -8.26 -0.59 -12.41
CA TYR A 114 -7.29 0.33 -12.98
C TYR A 114 -5.91 -0.33 -13.04
N ARG A 115 -5.35 -0.42 -14.26
CA ARG A 115 -4.06 -1.06 -14.56
C ARG A 115 -3.91 -2.51 -14.11
N ALA A 116 -5.02 -3.26 -13.96
CA ALA A 116 -4.95 -4.67 -13.57
C ALA A 116 -4.09 -5.53 -14.53
N ALA A 117 -4.12 -5.24 -15.84
CA ALA A 117 -3.29 -5.95 -16.83
C ALA A 117 -1.79 -5.67 -16.64
N ASP A 118 -1.42 -4.41 -16.44
CA ASP A 118 -0.03 -4.01 -16.17
C ASP A 118 0.47 -4.62 -14.85
N LEU A 119 -0.35 -4.56 -13.80
CA LEU A 119 -0.03 -5.19 -12.52
C LEU A 119 0.21 -6.69 -12.68
N THR A 120 -0.66 -7.38 -13.43
CA THR A 120 -0.49 -8.81 -13.72
C THR A 120 0.83 -9.09 -14.41
N LYS A 121 1.20 -8.29 -15.43
CA LYS A 121 2.48 -8.40 -16.11
C LYS A 121 3.66 -8.16 -15.17
N THR A 122 3.58 -7.12 -14.34
CA THR A 122 4.60 -6.79 -13.33
C THR A 122 4.77 -7.88 -12.29
N LEU A 123 3.70 -8.54 -11.84
CA LEU A 123 3.81 -9.62 -10.86
C LEU A 123 4.38 -10.91 -11.47
N LYS A 124 4.02 -11.21 -12.72
CA LYS A 124 4.52 -12.40 -13.45
C LYS A 124 6.03 -12.41 -13.62
N GLN A 125 6.67 -11.25 -13.73
CA GLN A 125 8.14 -11.18 -13.81
C GLN A 125 8.83 -11.74 -12.56
N PHE A 126 8.08 -11.93 -11.46
CA PHE A 126 8.62 -12.49 -10.23
C PHE A 126 8.34 -13.98 -10.05
N GLU A 127 7.55 -14.61 -10.93
CA GLU A 127 7.30 -16.07 -10.88
C GLU A 127 8.61 -16.85 -11.04
N ASP A 128 9.54 -16.33 -11.85
CA ASP A 128 10.86 -16.92 -12.11
C ASP A 128 11.82 -16.93 -10.89
N TYR A 129 11.45 -16.30 -9.76
CA TYR A 129 12.26 -16.27 -8.52
C TYR A 129 11.70 -17.16 -7.39
N ILE A 130 10.65 -17.95 -7.66
CA ILE A 130 9.97 -18.78 -6.65
C ILE A 130 10.46 -20.24 -6.68
N ASP A 131 11.33 -20.60 -7.62
CA ASP A 131 12.03 -21.89 -7.69
C ASP A 131 13.20 -21.99 -6.67
#